data_AF-A0A4D8QCX3-F1
#
_entry.id   AF-A0A4D8QCX3-F1
#
_cell.length_a   1.000
_cell.length_b   1.000
_cell.length_c   1.000
_cell.angle_alpha   90.00
_cell.angle_beta   90.00
_cell.angle_gamma   90.00
#
_symmetry.space_group_name_H-M   'P 1'
#
loop_
_entity.id
_entity.type
_entity.pdbx_description
1 polymer ?
#
loop_
_entity_poly.entity_id
_entity_poly.type
_entity_poly.pdbx_seq_one_letter_code
_entity_poly.pdbx_strand_id
1 'polypeptide(L)'
;MDQQHPQDPAAAKLTAHLRELARTGAPCLSVGRLADLVDRGETWVERHLKKLQDAGVLVIERRANGGRRMRVDGAWTDWTGGWKSGRKKKAGPPPIPNATVEKARRHLMSRDHVIVGAGPGAFNVNGKVRTTEELLAMANRSLQAMGRPPLVSP
;
A
#
# COMPACT_ATOMS: atom_id res chain seq x y z
N MET A 1 29.26 -22.25 24.66
CA MET A 1 29.72 -21.02 23.99
C MET A 1 28.48 -20.32 23.46
N ASP A 2 27.89 -19.49 24.31
CA ASP A 2 26.68 -18.72 24.01
C ASP A 2 27.01 -17.60 23.04
N GLN A 3 26.61 -17.77 21.77
CA GLN A 3 26.63 -16.69 20.81
C GLN A 3 25.52 -15.70 21.15
N GLN A 4 25.82 -14.74 22.02
CA GLN A 4 25.06 -13.48 22.13
C GLN A 4 25.20 -12.74 20.79
N HIS A 5 24.33 -13.08 19.83
CA HIS A 5 24.06 -12.22 18.69
C HIS A 5 23.65 -10.85 19.25
N PRO A 6 24.29 -9.73 18.86
CA PRO A 6 23.85 -8.42 19.29
C PRO A 6 22.39 -8.26 18.86
N GLN A 7 21.47 -8.26 19.83
CA GLN A 7 20.07 -8.00 19.56
C GLN A 7 19.99 -6.60 18.98
N ASP A 8 19.66 -6.51 17.69
CA ASP A 8 19.43 -5.23 17.03
C ASP A 8 18.40 -4.45 17.87
N PRO A 9 18.78 -3.29 18.46
CA PRO A 9 17.89 -2.57 19.38
C PRO A 9 16.60 -2.11 18.69
N ALA A 10 16.64 -1.88 17.36
CA ALA A 10 15.45 -1.59 16.58
C ALA A 10 14.52 -2.82 16.47
N ALA A 11 15.09 -4.02 16.35
CA ALA A 11 14.34 -5.28 16.32
C ALA A 11 13.67 -5.57 17.66
N ALA A 12 14.41 -5.40 18.77
CA ALA A 12 13.86 -5.55 20.10
C ALA A 12 12.72 -4.55 20.37
N LYS A 13 12.92 -3.27 20.00
CA LYS A 13 11.91 -2.22 20.13
C LYS A 13 10.65 -2.52 19.31
N LEU A 14 10.80 -2.94 18.06
CA LEU A 14 9.67 -3.31 17.20
C LEU A 14 8.89 -4.49 17.79
N THR A 15 9.57 -5.57 18.17
CA THR A 15 8.93 -6.76 18.74
C THR A 15 8.22 -6.45 20.06
N ALA A 16 8.84 -5.66 20.95
CA ALA A 16 8.21 -5.23 22.20
C ALA A 16 6.94 -4.41 21.96
N HIS A 17 6.95 -3.51 20.98
CA HIS A 17 5.77 -2.72 20.63
C HIS A 17 4.64 -3.58 20.06
N LEU A 18 4.95 -4.55 19.19
CA LEU A 18 3.93 -5.46 18.63
C LEU A 18 3.28 -6.32 19.74
N ARG A 19 4.06 -6.74 20.73
CA ARG A 19 3.57 -7.45 21.92
C ARG A 19 2.64 -6.60 22.77
N GLU A 20 3.00 -5.33 23.00
CA GLU A 20 2.16 -4.37 23.72
C GLU A 20 0.80 -4.19 23.02
N LEU A 21 0.80 -4.00 21.70
CA LEU A 21 -0.41 -3.86 20.91
C LEU A 21 -1.30 -5.11 20.97
N ALA A 22 -0.70 -6.29 20.88
CA ALA A 22 -1.42 -7.55 21.00
C ALA A 22 -2.02 -7.74 22.42
N ARG A 23 -1.30 -7.34 23.47
CA ARG A 23 -1.77 -7.44 24.86
C ARG A 23 -2.91 -6.47 25.16
N THR A 24 -2.82 -5.25 24.65
CA THR A 24 -3.82 -4.19 24.88
C THR A 24 -5.02 -4.29 23.94
N GLY A 25 -4.95 -5.14 22.91
CA GLY A 25 -5.94 -5.20 21.84
C GLY A 25 -5.95 -3.94 20.97
N ALA A 26 -5.00 -3.02 21.16
CA ALA A 26 -4.91 -1.79 20.40
C ALA A 26 -4.53 -2.11 18.95
N PRO A 27 -5.14 -1.43 17.96
CA PRO A 27 -4.91 -1.73 16.57
C PRO A 27 -3.44 -1.49 16.17
N CYS A 28 -2.85 -2.46 15.49
CA CYS A 28 -1.50 -2.36 14.96
C CYS A 28 -1.41 -1.34 13.83
N LEU A 29 -0.46 -0.43 13.97
CA LEU A 29 -0.20 0.66 13.04
C LEU A 29 0.27 0.13 11.67
N SER A 30 0.14 0.96 10.63
CA SER A 30 0.71 0.69 9.31
C SER A 30 2.24 0.50 9.36
N VAL A 31 2.79 -0.24 8.38
CA VAL A 31 4.25 -0.49 8.26
C VAL A 31 5.06 0.81 8.27
N GLY A 32 4.59 1.88 7.62
CA GLY A 32 5.25 3.20 7.64
C GLY A 32 5.38 3.79 9.06
N ARG A 33 4.34 3.68 9.88
CA ARG A 33 4.38 4.14 11.28
C ARG A 33 5.26 3.28 12.16
N LEU A 34 5.32 1.98 11.89
CA LEU A 34 6.28 1.08 12.56
C LEU A 34 7.72 1.44 12.17
N ALA A 35 7.96 1.82 10.91
CA ALA A 35 9.24 2.33 10.42
C ALA A 35 9.66 3.63 11.12
N ASP A 36 8.75 4.60 11.25
CA ASP A 36 8.98 5.83 12.01
C ASP A 36 9.33 5.53 13.48
N LEU A 37 8.64 4.57 14.11
CA LEU A 37 8.85 4.20 15.51
C LEU A 37 10.28 3.71 15.80
N VAL A 38 10.86 2.95 14.86
CA VAL A 38 12.18 2.34 15.05
C VAL A 38 13.30 3.05 14.29
N ASP A 39 13.00 4.18 13.64
CA ASP A 39 13.94 4.93 12.81
C ASP A 39 14.64 4.03 11.77
N ARG A 40 13.82 3.26 11.05
CA ARG A 40 14.26 2.35 9.97
C ARG A 40 13.31 2.45 8.79
N GLY A 41 13.79 2.10 7.60
CA GLY A 41 12.94 2.05 6.40
C GLY A 41 11.89 0.92 6.45
N GLU A 42 10.77 1.12 5.76
CA GLU A 42 9.67 0.13 5.64
C GLU A 42 10.18 -1.26 5.22
N THR A 43 11.13 -1.33 4.27
CA THR A 43 11.75 -2.59 3.81
C THR A 43 12.44 -3.36 4.94
N TRP A 44 13.04 -2.66 5.91
CA TRP A 44 13.66 -3.30 7.07
C TRP A 44 12.57 -3.87 7.98
N VAL A 45 11.51 -3.10 8.24
CA VAL A 45 10.36 -3.53 9.05
C VAL A 45 9.66 -4.74 8.43
N GLU A 46 9.39 -4.73 7.12
CA GLU A 46 8.80 -5.87 6.41
C GLU A 46 9.65 -7.13 6.52
N ARG A 47 10.97 -7.01 6.36
CA ARG A 47 11.88 -8.15 6.53
C ARG A 47 11.88 -8.66 7.96
N HIS A 48 11.84 -7.78 8.96
CA HIS A 48 11.77 -8.17 10.36
C HIS A 48 10.45 -8.87 10.69
N LEU A 49 9.32 -8.31 10.25
CA LEU A 49 8.00 -8.91 10.42
C LEU A 49 7.91 -10.27 9.73
N LYS A 50 8.51 -10.43 8.54
CA LYS A 50 8.63 -11.72 7.86
C LYS A 50 9.47 -12.72 8.66
N LYS A 51 10.60 -12.31 9.23
CA LYS A 51 11.40 -13.18 10.12
C LYS A 51 10.59 -13.64 11.33
N LEU A 52 9.79 -12.76 11.93
CA LEU A 52 8.89 -13.13 13.04
C LEU A 52 7.78 -14.10 12.61
N GLN A 53 7.28 -13.98 11.37
CA GLN A 53 6.34 -14.95 10.80
C GLN A 53 6.97 -16.31 10.55
N ASP A 54 8.14 -16.32 9.91
CA ASP A 54 8.87 -17.54 9.58
C ASP A 54 9.30 -18.26 10.88
N ALA A 55 9.54 -17.52 11.98
CA ALA A 55 9.80 -18.05 13.32
C ALA A 55 8.53 -18.43 14.13
N GLY A 56 7.33 -18.24 13.58
CA GLY A 56 6.06 -18.55 14.24
C GLY A 56 5.65 -17.63 15.40
N VAL A 57 6.44 -16.59 15.69
CA VAL A 57 6.16 -15.59 16.75
C VAL A 57 4.97 -14.71 16.36
N LEU A 58 4.78 -14.49 15.06
CA LEU A 58 3.80 -13.59 14.49
C LEU A 58 2.99 -14.30 13.41
N VAL A 59 1.68 -14.10 13.38
CA VAL A 59 0.81 -14.57 12.30
C VAL A 59 0.02 -13.38 11.78
N ILE A 60 -0.09 -13.21 10.46
CA ILE A 60 -0.97 -12.20 9.87
C ILE A 60 -2.00 -12.89 9.01
N GLU A 61 -3.25 -12.64 9.31
CA GLU A 61 -4.38 -13.19 8.59
C GLU A 61 -5.12 -12.10 7.84
N ARG A 62 -5.55 -12.44 6.61
CA ARG A 62 -6.41 -11.59 5.78
C ARG A 62 -7.86 -12.03 6.00
N ARG A 63 -8.72 -11.10 6.40
CA ARG A 63 -10.16 -11.34 6.58
C ARG A 63 -10.90 -11.19 5.26
N ALA A 64 -12.06 -11.84 5.15
CA ALA A 64 -12.91 -11.80 3.95
C ALA A 64 -13.36 -10.38 3.57
N ASN A 65 -13.47 -9.46 4.53
CA ASN A 65 -13.80 -8.05 4.31
C ASN A 65 -12.59 -7.20 3.82
N GLY A 66 -11.46 -7.83 3.48
CA GLY A 66 -10.23 -7.14 3.08
C GLY A 66 -9.41 -6.56 4.24
N GLY A 67 -9.91 -6.68 5.48
CA GLY A 67 -9.18 -6.33 6.70
C GLY A 67 -8.04 -7.30 6.99
N ARG A 68 -7.16 -6.92 7.92
CA ARG A 68 -6.09 -7.79 8.42
C ARG A 68 -6.11 -7.81 9.93
N ARG A 69 -5.72 -8.94 10.50
CA ARG A 69 -5.43 -9.09 11.93
C ARG A 69 -4.08 -9.75 12.10
N MET A 70 -3.43 -9.46 13.21
CA MET A 70 -2.16 -10.04 13.59
C MET A 70 -2.28 -10.75 14.91
N ARG A 71 -1.66 -11.92 15.01
CA ARG A 71 -1.44 -12.63 16.26
C ARG A 71 0.03 -12.49 16.65
N VAL A 72 0.29 -12.08 17.88
CA VAL A 72 1.64 -12.07 18.45
C VAL A 72 1.58 -12.78 19.79
N ASP A 73 2.42 -13.79 20.00
CA ASP A 73 2.45 -14.59 21.22
C ASP A 73 1.05 -15.10 21.67
N GLY A 74 0.20 -15.46 20.71
CA GLY A 74 -1.14 -16.01 20.95
C GLY A 74 -2.27 -14.98 21.06
N ALA A 75 -1.98 -13.69 21.23
CA ALA A 75 -3.00 -12.64 21.32
C ALA A 75 -3.27 -11.98 19.95
N TRP A 76 -4.55 -11.76 19.63
CA TRP A 76 -4.97 -11.13 18.37
C TRP A 76 -5.17 -9.62 18.53
N THR A 77 -4.67 -8.86 17.55
CA THR A 77 -4.95 -7.44 17.37
C THR A 77 -5.33 -7.16 15.92
N ASP A 78 -6.19 -6.17 15.70
CA ASP A 78 -6.51 -5.70 14.35
C ASP A 78 -5.33 -4.94 13.73
N TRP A 79 -5.12 -5.09 12.43
CA TRP A 79 -4.07 -4.38 11.71
C TRP A 79 -4.69 -3.27 10.87
N THR A 80 -4.55 -2.02 11.34
CA THR A 80 -5.05 -0.82 10.68
C THR A 80 -3.98 -0.27 9.72
N GLY A 81 -3.75 -1.00 8.64
CA GLY A 81 -2.67 -0.68 7.72
C GLY A 81 -2.50 -1.70 6.61
N GLY A 82 -2.33 -1.22 5.38
CA GLY A 82 -1.98 -2.08 4.26
C GLY A 82 -0.57 -2.66 4.45
N TRP A 83 -0.45 -3.98 4.68
CA TRP A 83 0.75 -4.73 4.30
C TRP A 83 0.85 -4.67 2.78
N LYS A 84 1.54 -3.65 2.27
CA LYS A 84 1.91 -3.58 0.86
C LYS A 84 3.22 -4.32 0.72
N SER A 85 3.13 -5.64 0.63
CA SER A 85 4.22 -6.46 0.09
C SER A 85 4.72 -5.80 -1.21
N GLY A 86 5.90 -5.19 -1.16
CA GLY A 86 6.68 -4.84 -2.34
C GLY A 86 6.03 -3.88 -3.35
N ARG A 87 5.35 -2.81 -2.92
CA ARG A 87 5.10 -1.69 -3.85
C ARG A 87 5.46 -0.36 -3.22
N LYS A 88 6.75 -0.02 -3.37
CA LYS A 88 7.33 1.32 -3.22
C LYS A 88 6.24 2.37 -3.49
N LYS A 89 5.79 3.07 -2.44
CA LYS A 89 5.28 4.43 -2.63
C LYS A 89 6.50 5.28 -2.99
N LYS A 90 6.91 5.25 -4.25
CA LYS A 90 7.68 6.38 -4.79
C LYS A 90 6.69 7.54 -4.84
N ALA A 91 7.06 8.64 -4.18
CA ALA A 91 6.35 9.89 -4.24
C ALA A 91 6.01 10.20 -5.70
N GLY A 92 4.72 10.16 -6.03
CA GLY A 92 4.23 10.71 -7.28
C GLY A 92 3.92 12.20 -7.09
N PRO A 93 3.95 13.00 -8.15
CA PRO A 93 3.43 14.37 -8.14
C PRO A 93 1.95 14.38 -7.63
N PRO A 94 1.47 15.52 -7.11
CA PRO A 94 0.34 15.60 -6.17
C PRO A 94 -0.93 14.86 -6.64
N PRO A 95 -1.78 14.39 -5.69
CA PRO A 95 -2.87 13.49 -6.01
C PRO A 95 -3.94 14.22 -6.82
N ILE A 96 -4.01 13.91 -8.12
CA ILE A 96 -5.25 14.06 -8.87
C ILE A 96 -6.28 13.18 -8.15
N PRO A 97 -7.46 13.71 -7.76
CA PRO A 97 -8.43 12.94 -6.99
C PRO A 97 -8.73 11.61 -7.67
N ASN A 98 -8.69 10.50 -6.91
CA ASN A 98 -9.00 9.15 -7.45
C ASN A 98 -10.34 9.12 -8.22
N ALA A 99 -11.30 9.96 -7.84
CA ALA A 99 -12.57 10.13 -8.54
C ALA A 99 -12.41 10.62 -9.99
N THR A 100 -11.47 11.52 -10.25
CA THR A 100 -11.20 12.05 -11.60
C THR A 100 -10.57 10.99 -12.49
N VAL A 101 -9.66 10.18 -11.95
CA VAL A 101 -9.04 9.06 -12.66
C VAL A 101 -10.07 7.98 -13.00
N GLU A 102 -10.98 7.67 -12.07
CA GLU A 102 -12.09 6.74 -12.34
C GLU A 102 -13.07 7.28 -13.40
N LYS A 103 -13.36 8.59 -13.40
CA LYS A 103 -14.15 9.23 -14.47
C LYS A 103 -13.47 9.10 -15.82
N ALA A 104 -12.16 9.37 -15.90
CA ALA A 104 -11.37 9.24 -17.13
C ALA A 104 -11.35 7.79 -17.65
N ARG A 105 -11.13 6.83 -16.76
CA ARG A 105 -11.15 5.40 -17.07
C ARG A 105 -12.51 4.96 -17.60
N ARG A 106 -13.61 5.33 -16.93
CA ARG A 106 -14.97 5.01 -17.36
C ARG A 106 -15.31 5.62 -18.71
N HIS A 107 -14.93 6.89 -18.92
CA HIS A 107 -15.12 7.57 -20.19
C HIS A 107 -14.39 6.84 -21.34
N LEU A 108 -13.09 6.56 -21.17
CA LEU A 108 -12.31 5.88 -22.21
C LEU A 108 -12.78 4.44 -22.45
N MET A 109 -13.18 3.69 -21.42
CA MET A 109 -13.79 2.36 -21.57
C MET A 109 -15.10 2.39 -22.37
N SER A 110 -15.89 3.45 -22.24
CA SER A 110 -17.09 3.66 -23.09
C SER A 110 -16.77 3.97 -24.56
N ARG A 111 -15.48 4.23 -24.88
CA ARG A 111 -14.95 4.53 -26.21
C ARG A 111 -14.02 3.42 -26.71
N ASP A 112 -14.33 2.17 -26.38
CA ASP A 112 -13.60 0.97 -26.81
C ASP A 112 -12.14 0.88 -26.35
N HIS A 113 -11.75 1.59 -25.28
CA HIS A 113 -10.44 1.40 -24.69
C HIS A 113 -10.47 0.31 -23.62
N VAL A 114 -9.60 -0.69 -23.76
CA VAL A 114 -9.32 -1.67 -22.71
C VAL A 114 -8.32 -1.05 -21.75
N ILE A 115 -8.75 -0.84 -20.49
CA ILE A 115 -7.91 -0.20 -19.46
C ILE A 115 -7.76 -1.11 -18.25
N VAL A 116 -6.52 -1.54 -18.01
CA VAL A 116 -6.15 -2.40 -16.88
C VAL A 116 -5.15 -1.67 -15.99
N GLY A 117 -5.26 -1.83 -14.67
CA GLY A 117 -4.28 -1.27 -13.74
C GLY A 117 -2.90 -1.92 -13.92
N ALA A 118 -1.90 -1.13 -14.30
CA ALA A 118 -0.51 -1.59 -14.46
C ALA A 118 0.36 -1.21 -13.25
N GLY A 119 -0.05 -0.22 -12.46
CA GLY A 119 0.58 0.12 -11.20
C GLY A 119 0.12 1.41 -10.56
N PRO A 120 0.74 1.86 -9.46
CA PRO A 120 0.41 3.13 -8.84
C PRO A 120 0.67 4.21 -9.88
N GLY A 121 -0.39 4.87 -10.32
CA GLY A 121 -0.34 5.89 -11.37
C GLY A 121 0.02 5.38 -12.77
N ALA A 122 -0.13 4.07 -13.03
CA ALA A 122 0.14 3.48 -14.33
C ALA A 122 -1.02 2.59 -14.80
N PHE A 123 -1.41 2.75 -16.05
CA PHE A 123 -2.55 2.09 -16.68
C PHE A 123 -2.12 1.46 -18.00
N ASN A 124 -2.40 0.19 -18.21
CA ASN A 124 -2.30 -0.41 -19.52
C ASN A 124 -3.56 -0.04 -20.32
N VAL A 125 -3.38 0.74 -21.37
CA VAL A 125 -4.44 1.19 -22.28
C VAL A 125 -4.16 0.57 -23.65
N ASN A 126 -5.01 -0.36 -24.10
CA ASN A 126 -4.87 -1.07 -25.39
C ASN A 126 -3.46 -1.66 -25.61
N GLY A 127 -2.87 -2.25 -24.56
CA GLY A 127 -1.55 -2.87 -24.62
C GLY A 127 -0.37 -1.94 -24.31
N LYS A 128 -0.59 -0.61 -24.17
CA LYS A 128 0.46 0.37 -23.86
C LYS A 128 0.34 0.89 -22.44
N VAL A 129 1.43 0.85 -21.67
CA VAL A 129 1.47 1.43 -20.32
C VAL A 129 1.53 2.96 -20.42
N ARG A 130 0.62 3.61 -19.72
CA ARG A 130 0.42 5.07 -19.66
C ARG A 130 0.39 5.55 -18.21
N THR A 131 0.86 6.76 -17.96
CA THR A 131 0.74 7.40 -16.65
C THR A 131 -0.68 7.92 -16.40
N THR A 132 -0.97 8.30 -15.15
CA THR A 132 -2.22 9.01 -14.80
C THR A 132 -2.44 10.27 -15.65
N GLU A 133 -1.39 11.05 -15.88
CA GLU A 133 -1.45 12.29 -16.66
C GLU A 133 -1.77 12.00 -18.13
N GLU A 134 -1.13 10.98 -18.71
CA GLU A 134 -1.42 10.56 -20.08
C GLU A 134 -2.85 10.03 -20.23
N LEU A 135 -3.34 9.26 -19.26
CA LEU A 135 -4.72 8.77 -19.23
C LEU A 135 -5.71 9.94 -19.20
N LEU A 136 -5.46 10.95 -18.36
CA LEU A 136 -6.30 12.14 -18.26
C LEU A 136 -6.25 13.01 -19.51
N ALA A 137 -5.06 13.20 -20.09
CA ALA A 137 -4.91 13.90 -21.36
C ALA A 137 -5.67 13.20 -22.49
N MET A 138 -5.65 11.87 -22.53
CA MET A 138 -6.46 11.09 -23.48
C MET A 138 -7.95 11.29 -23.27
N ALA A 139 -8.42 11.22 -22.02
CA ALA A 139 -9.83 11.45 -21.70
C ALA A 139 -10.27 12.88 -22.04
N ASN A 140 -9.47 13.88 -21.71
CA ASN A 140 -9.73 15.29 -22.01
C ASN A 140 -9.77 15.56 -23.52
N ARG A 141 -8.83 15.01 -24.30
CA ARG A 141 -8.88 15.11 -25.78
C ARG A 141 -10.16 14.49 -26.34
N SER A 142 -10.56 13.34 -25.80
CA SER A 142 -11.80 12.69 -26.21
C SER A 142 -13.05 13.49 -25.83
N LEU A 143 -13.06 14.14 -24.66
CA LEU A 143 -14.16 15.01 -24.22
C LEU A 143 -14.25 16.29 -25.05
N GLN A 144 -13.11 16.94 -25.31
CA GLN A 144 -13.03 18.12 -26.17
C GLN A 144 -13.52 17.82 -27.59
N ALA A 145 -13.16 16.67 -28.16
CA ALA A 145 -13.64 16.23 -29.47
C ALA A 145 -15.17 16.02 -29.52
N MET A 146 -15.84 15.86 -28.37
CA MET A 146 -17.30 15.77 -28.26
C MET A 146 -17.95 17.08 -27.79
N GLY A 147 -17.20 18.18 -27.68
CA GLY A 147 -17.70 19.45 -27.14
C GLY A 147 -18.03 19.42 -25.64
N ARG A 148 -17.50 18.45 -24.89
CA ARG A 148 -17.71 18.32 -23.44
C ARG A 148 -16.59 18.98 -22.64
N PRO A 149 -16.90 19.51 -21.43
CA PRO A 149 -15.89 20.10 -20.56
C PRO A 149 -14.83 19.06 -20.14
N PRO A 150 -13.56 19.46 -19.99
CA PRO A 150 -12.49 18.58 -19.54
C PRO A 150 -12.69 18.16 -18.07
N LEU A 151 -12.13 17.00 -17.70
CA LEU A 151 -12.20 16.46 -16.34
C LEU A 151 -11.28 17.20 -15.36
N VAL A 152 -10.23 17.81 -15.88
CA VAL A 152 -9.30 18.69 -15.16
C VAL A 152 -9.02 19.89 -16.05
N SER A 153 -9.10 21.08 -15.48
CA SER A 153 -8.60 22.30 -16.12
C SER A 153 -7.07 22.22 -16.19
N PRO A 154 -6.45 22.68 -17.30
CA PRO A 154 -4.99 22.81 -17.38
C PRO A 154 -4.43 23.75 -16.32
#